data_AF-A0A947J9V9-F1
#
_entry.id   AF-A0A947J9V9-F1
#
_cell.length_a   1.000
_cell.length_b   1.000
_cell.length_c   1.000
_cell.angle_alpha   90.00
_cell.angle_beta   90.00
_cell.angle_gamma   90.00
#
_symmetry.space_group_name_H-M   'P 1'
#
loop_
_entity.id
_entity.type
_entity.pdbx_description
1 polymer ?
#
loop_
_entity_poly.entity_id
_entity_poly.type
_entity_poly.pdbx_seq_one_letter_code
_entity_poly.pdbx_strand_id
1 'polypeptide(L)'
;MEKVYDYPVWATQGGGLVREVGGMLIFVESPPNFPELNVGDEMPAEWGIAAANNHARDQVEFEEDTGLLIDLLFAQAASGRISNDQVGDFFPEDVRERNA
;
A
#
# COMPACT_ATOMS: atom_id res chain seq x y z
N MET A 1 18.30 -20.51 -6.93
CA MET A 1 17.43 -19.96 -7.99
C MET A 1 16.58 -18.91 -7.31
N GLU A 2 16.77 -17.63 -7.61
CA GLU A 2 15.95 -16.58 -7.02
C GLU A 2 14.51 -16.75 -7.53
N LYS A 3 13.54 -16.83 -6.62
CA LYS A 3 12.12 -16.86 -7.00
C LYS A 3 11.74 -15.46 -7.46
N VAL A 4 11.19 -15.38 -8.67
CA VAL A 4 10.63 -14.13 -9.21
C VAL A 4 9.12 -14.20 -9.05
N TYR A 5 8.55 -13.21 -8.36
CA TYR A 5 7.11 -13.04 -8.18
C TYR A 5 6.63 -11.96 -9.15
N ASP A 6 5.56 -12.26 -9.90
CA ASP A 6 4.86 -11.39 -10.85
C ASP A 6 3.74 -10.56 -10.22
N TYR A 7 3.70 -10.54 -8.88
CA TYR A 7 2.79 -9.76 -8.06
C TYR A 7 3.56 -9.06 -6.93
N PRO A 8 3.01 -7.98 -6.33
CA PRO A 8 3.63 -7.31 -5.19
C PRO A 8 3.92 -8.28 -4.05
N VAL A 9 5.16 -8.29 -3.58
CA VAL A 9 5.57 -9.01 -2.37
C VAL A 9 6.37 -8.13 -1.44
N TRP A 10 6.17 -8.34 -0.15
CA TRP A 10 6.81 -7.57 0.90
C TRP A 10 7.62 -8.49 1.81
N ALA A 11 8.82 -8.05 2.19
CA ALA A 11 9.64 -8.69 3.18
C ALA A 11 9.13 -8.31 4.57
N THR A 12 9.06 -9.29 5.47
CA THR A 12 8.61 -9.05 6.85
C THR A 12 9.80 -8.89 7.80
N GLN A 13 9.58 -8.23 8.94
CA GLN A 13 10.60 -8.07 9.98
C GLN A 13 11.13 -9.42 10.53
N GLY A 14 10.30 -10.45 10.60
CA GLY A 14 10.71 -11.79 11.06
C GLY A 14 11.34 -12.68 9.96
N GLY A 15 11.46 -12.15 8.74
CA GLY A 15 11.92 -12.88 7.55
C GLY A 15 10.76 -13.47 6.73
N GLY A 16 11.08 -14.16 5.64
CA GLY A 16 10.06 -14.62 4.70
C GLY A 16 9.43 -13.46 3.90
N LEU A 17 8.40 -13.80 3.13
CA LEU A 17 7.72 -12.88 2.23
C LEU A 17 6.22 -13.02 2.39
N VAL A 18 5.51 -11.90 2.31
CA VAL A 18 4.04 -11.84 2.34
C VAL A 18 3.51 -11.19 1.07
N ARG A 19 2.22 -11.40 0.82
CA ARG A 19 1.43 -10.62 -0.14
C ARG A 19 0.13 -10.15 0.49
N GLU A 20 -0.41 -9.03 0.03
CA GLU A 20 -1.73 -8.57 0.44
C GLU A 20 -2.84 -9.32 -0.33
N VAL A 21 -3.85 -9.81 0.40
CA VAL A 21 -5.05 -10.43 -0.14
C VAL A 21 -6.25 -9.95 0.67
N GLY A 22 -7.07 -9.09 0.09
CA GLY A 22 -8.29 -8.59 0.75
C GLY A 22 -8.00 -7.84 2.06
N GLY A 23 -6.95 -7.01 2.08
CA GLY A 23 -6.54 -6.24 3.26
C GLY A 23 -5.74 -7.02 4.31
N MET A 24 -5.45 -8.31 4.07
CA MET A 24 -4.65 -9.15 4.96
C MET A 24 -3.30 -9.48 4.33
N LEU A 25 -2.23 -9.47 5.13
CA LEU A 25 -0.90 -9.86 4.69
C LEU A 25 -0.69 -11.35 4.95
N ILE A 26 -0.54 -12.13 3.89
CA ILE A 26 -0.44 -13.59 3.95
C ILE A 26 0.95 -14.05 3.49
N PHE A 27 1.57 -14.97 4.22
CA PHE A 27 2.88 -15.50 3.86
C PHE A 27 2.84 -16.27 2.53
N VAL A 28 3.74 -15.89 1.62
CA VAL A 28 4.07 -16.65 0.40
C VAL A 28 5.41 -17.39 0.54
N GLU A 29 6.21 -17.00 1.54
CA GLU A 29 7.41 -17.70 1.97
C GLU A 29 7.51 -17.66 3.50
N SER A 30 7.62 -18.84 4.12
CA SER A 30 7.69 -18.95 5.57
C SER A 30 8.94 -18.25 6.14
N PRO A 31 8.81 -17.54 7.26
CA PRO A 31 9.95 -16.96 7.95
C PRO A 31 10.84 -18.08 8.55
N PRO A 32 12.18 -18.01 8.38
CA PRO A 32 13.07 -19.11 8.73
C PRO A 32 13.21 -19.37 10.24
N ASN A 33 12.91 -18.37 11.08
CA ASN A 33 13.11 -18.44 12.54
C ASN A 33 11.82 -18.72 13.33
N PHE A 34 10.69 -18.86 12.64
CA PHE A 34 9.36 -19.02 13.26
C PHE A 34 8.68 -20.25 12.65
N PRO A 35 9.02 -21.47 13.12
CA PRO A 35 8.55 -22.73 12.54
C PRO A 35 7.03 -22.93 12.67
N GLU A 36 6.37 -22.19 13.56
CA GLU A 36 4.92 -22.13 13.70
C GLU A 36 4.22 -21.39 12.56
N LEU A 37 4.95 -20.57 11.78
CA LEU A 37 4.41 -19.79 10.67
C LEU A 37 4.72 -20.45 9.32
N ASN A 38 3.67 -20.62 8.51
CA ASN A 38 3.72 -21.31 7.24
C ASN A 38 3.21 -20.44 6.08
N VAL A 39 3.48 -20.89 4.86
CA VAL A 39 2.88 -20.32 3.65
C VAL A 39 1.36 -20.44 3.74
N GLY A 40 0.66 -19.32 3.54
CA GLY A 40 -0.79 -19.21 3.67
C GLY A 40 -1.26 -18.68 5.02
N ASP A 41 -0.39 -18.61 6.03
CA ASP A 41 -0.73 -18.02 7.32
C ASP A 41 -0.72 -16.49 7.25
N GLU A 42 -1.54 -15.86 8.09
CA GLU A 42 -1.56 -14.41 8.25
C GLU A 42 -0.31 -13.92 9.00
N MET A 43 0.26 -12.83 8.53
CA MET A 43 1.37 -12.17 9.19
C MET A 43 0.92 -11.56 10.52
N PRO A 44 1.68 -11.71 11.61
CA PRO A 44 1.39 -11.00 12.86
C PRO A 44 1.25 -9.49 12.62
N ALA A 45 0.18 -8.88 13.13
CA ALA A 45 -0.17 -7.49 12.86
C ALA A 45 0.86 -6.49 13.40
N GLU A 46 1.66 -6.88 14.38
CA GLU A 46 2.73 -6.06 14.95
C GLU A 46 4.01 -6.03 14.10
N TRP A 47 4.12 -6.86 13.06
CA TRP A 47 5.30 -6.89 12.20
C TRP A 47 5.24 -5.80 11.13
N GLY A 48 6.38 -5.12 10.95
CA GLY A 48 6.58 -4.24 9.82
C GLY A 48 6.88 -5.00 8.52
N ILE A 49 6.59 -4.34 7.40
CA ILE A 49 6.90 -4.82 6.05
C ILE A 49 7.76 -3.82 5.27
N ALA A 50 8.50 -4.32 4.28
CA ALA A 50 9.23 -3.51 3.32
C ALA A 50 9.10 -4.10 1.89
N ALA A 51 9.03 -3.24 0.87
CA ALA A 51 8.89 -3.70 -0.52
C ALA A 51 10.06 -4.61 -0.95
N ALA A 52 9.76 -5.85 -1.31
CA ALA A 52 10.77 -6.84 -1.67
C ALA A 52 11.04 -6.90 -3.19
N ASN A 53 10.04 -6.60 -4.01
CA ASN A 53 10.16 -6.58 -5.48
C ASN A 53 9.71 -5.25 -6.09
N ASN A 54 9.92 -5.10 -7.40
CA ASN A 54 9.56 -3.88 -8.12
C ASN A 54 8.05 -3.65 -8.08
N HIS A 55 7.22 -4.68 -8.23
CA HIS A 55 5.76 -4.54 -8.14
C HIS A 55 5.31 -3.92 -6.80
N ALA A 56 5.92 -4.30 -5.67
CA ALA A 56 5.63 -3.67 -4.38
C ALA A 56 6.18 -2.24 -4.27
N ARG A 57 7.32 -1.93 -4.91
CA ARG A 57 7.86 -0.56 -4.94
C ARG A 57 6.98 0.36 -5.78
N ASP A 58 6.58 -0.08 -6.96
CA ASP A 58 5.71 0.65 -7.87
C ASP A 58 4.36 0.96 -7.19
N GLN A 59 3.84 0.05 -6.36
CA GLN A 59 2.61 0.29 -5.60
C GLN A 59 2.80 1.39 -4.54
N VAL A 60 3.88 1.34 -3.75
CA VAL A 60 4.17 2.38 -2.76
C VAL A 60 4.38 3.73 -3.42
N GLU A 61 5.14 3.78 -4.52
CA GLU A 61 5.37 5.00 -5.30
C GLU A 61 4.06 5.59 -5.83
N PHE A 62 3.18 4.74 -6.38
CA PHE A 62 1.87 5.18 -6.85
C PHE A 62 0.99 5.74 -5.72
N GLU A 63 0.99 5.11 -4.55
CA GLU A 63 0.24 5.58 -3.37
C GLU A 63 0.78 6.93 -2.87
N GLU A 64 2.10 7.10 -2.80
CA GLU A 64 2.75 8.36 -2.41
C GLU A 64 2.47 9.49 -3.41
N ASP A 65 2.62 9.22 -4.72
CA ASP A 65 2.34 10.19 -5.79
C ASP A 65 0.87 10.62 -5.80
N THR A 66 -0.04 9.68 -5.59
CA THR A 66 -1.48 9.98 -5.51
C THR A 66 -1.80 10.85 -4.30
N GLY A 67 -1.20 10.55 -3.14
CA GLY A 67 -1.33 11.38 -1.94
C GLY A 67 -0.86 12.82 -2.15
N LEU A 68 0.31 12.99 -2.78
CA LEU A 68 0.85 14.31 -3.13
C LEU A 68 -0.06 15.07 -4.09
N LEU A 69 -0.61 14.39 -5.10
CA LEU A 69 -1.56 14.99 -6.05
C LEU A 69 -2.83 15.46 -5.33
N ILE A 70 -3.39 14.63 -4.46
CA ILE A 70 -4.57 14.96 -3.66
C ILE A 70 -4.30 16.22 -2.83
N ASP A 71 -3.20 16.24 -2.08
CA ASP A 71 -2.86 17.37 -1.23
C ASP A 71 -2.62 18.66 -2.03
N LEU A 72 -2.01 18.54 -3.22
CA LEU A 72 -1.85 19.66 -4.15
C LEU A 72 -3.20 20.20 -4.60
N LEU A 73 -4.15 19.35 -5.02
CA LEU A 73 -5.47 19.79 -5.44
C LEU A 73 -6.21 20.51 -4.31
N PHE A 74 -6.19 19.97 -3.09
CA PHE A 74 -6.79 20.64 -1.94
C PHE A 74 -6.13 21.98 -1.62
N ALA A 75 -4.80 22.10 -1.75
CA ALA A 75 -4.11 23.38 -1.58
C ALA A 75 -4.51 24.41 -2.65
N GLN A 76 -4.67 23.99 -3.91
CA GLN A 76 -5.14 24.87 -4.99
C GLN A 76 -6.58 25.33 -4.73
N ALA A 77 -7.45 24.43 -4.24
CA ALA A 77 -8.83 24.76 -3.87
C ALA A 77 -8.88 25.77 -2.71
N ALA A 78 -8.09 25.55 -1.66
CA ALA A 78 -7.96 26.48 -0.53
C ALA A 78 -7.45 27.87 -0.95
N SER A 79 -6.60 27.92 -1.99
CA SER A 79 -6.13 29.17 -2.58
C SER A 79 -7.13 29.85 -3.52
N GLY A 80 -8.26 29.20 -3.81
CA GLY A 80 -9.29 29.69 -4.75
C GLY A 80 -8.92 29.58 -6.22
N ARG A 81 -7.83 28.87 -6.56
CA ARG A 81 -7.39 28.66 -7.95
C ARG A 81 -8.23 27.64 -8.70
N ILE A 82 -8.81 26.69 -7.97
CA ILE A 82 -9.81 25.73 -8.45
C ILE A 82 -10.97 25.68 -7.46
N SER A 83 -12.16 25.27 -7.89
CA SER A 83 -13.30 25.05 -6.98
C SER A 83 -13.29 23.65 -6.37
N ASN A 84 -14.01 23.47 -5.27
CA ASN A 84 -14.22 22.13 -4.68
C ASN A 84 -14.96 21.18 -5.63
N ASP A 85 -15.86 21.71 -6.47
CA ASP A 85 -16.52 20.93 -7.52
C ASP A 85 -15.50 20.36 -8.52
N GLN A 86 -14.52 21.19 -8.93
CA GLN A 86 -13.43 20.74 -9.81
C GLN A 86 -12.53 19.71 -9.15
N VAL A 87 -12.34 19.74 -7.82
CA VAL A 87 -11.63 18.67 -7.10
C VAL A 87 -12.47 17.38 -7.08
N GLY A 88 -13.78 17.50 -6.88
CA GLY A 88 -14.73 16.38 -6.90
C GLY A 88 -14.80 15.63 -8.24
N ASP A 89 -14.47 16.30 -9.36
CA ASP A 89 -14.36 15.65 -10.67
C ASP A 89 -13.16 14.68 -10.77
N PHE A 90 -12.10 14.90 -9.98
CA PHE A 90 -10.93 14.01 -9.91
C PHE A 90 -11.11 12.90 -8.88
N PHE A 91 -11.77 13.20 -7.75
CA PHE A 91 -11.91 12.28 -6.60
C PHE A 91 -13.33 12.30 -6.01
N PRO A 92 -14.32 11.71 -6.70
CA PRO A 92 -15.73 11.84 -6.31
C PRO A 92 -16.09 11.17 -4.97
N GLU A 93 -15.30 10.18 -4.51
CA GLU A 93 -15.51 9.49 -3.23
C GLU A 93 -14.71 10.16 -2.09
N ASP A 94 -13.42 10.46 -2.29
CA ASP A 94 -12.54 10.99 -1.23
C ASP A 94 -12.90 12.40 -0.73
N VAL A 95 -13.47 13.25 -1.59
CA VAL A 95 -13.86 14.63 -1.20
C VAL A 95 -15.02 14.63 -0.21
N ARG A 96 -15.88 13.60 -0.24
CA ARG A 96 -17.05 13.50 0.65
C ARG A 96 -16.65 13.11 2.07
N GLU A 97 -15.63 12.26 2.22
CA GLU A 97 -15.17 11.82 3.54
C GLU A 97 -14.29 12.85 4.24
N ARG A 98 -13.42 13.58 3.52
CA ARG A 98 -12.54 14.61 4.13
C ARG A 98 -13.27 15.87 4.62
N ASN A 99 -14.50 16.13 4.17
CA ASN A 99 -15.31 17.30 4.57
C ASN A 99 -16.47 16.95 5.53
N ALA A 100 -16.59 15.69 5.95
CA ALA A 100 -17.57 15.22 6.94
C ALA A 100 -16.99 15.28 8.36
#